data_AF-A0A7C3ZU32-F1
#
_entry.id   AF-A0A7C3ZU32-F1
#
_cell.length_a   1.000
_cell.length_b   1.000
_cell.length_c   1.000
_cell.angle_alpha   90.00
_cell.angle_beta   90.00
_cell.angle_gamma   90.00
#
_symmetry.space_group_name_H-M   'P 1'
#
loop_
_entity.id
_entity.type
_entity.pdbx_description
1 polymer ?
#
loop_
_entity_poly.entity_id
_entity_poly.type
_entity_poly.pdbx_seq_one_letter_code
_entity_poly.pdbx_strand_id
1 'polypeptide(L)'
;ELDDMICLRSDGTPTYMLAVVVDDHDMGVTHVIRGDDHLNNAARQMLVYQAMGWAVPVWAHIPLIHGPDGKKLSKRHGALGVEEYRAMGYPARAMRNYLARLGWSHGDDEFFDDAQALAWFDISGIGKSPARFDFKKLDNISGKHIAAMSDDELVDNVQSYLAATGQNLLQSQKSDDLRRAAFCVRSGVKKIGQVIDKAHFILVDRPVVPDEKAAKALDDVSRGILNELTPQLQNGSWDREMLEGVLNALAAAHGLSFGKLAAPLRAALAGRAATPSVFDMMLVLGRDETIARLTEASKDVPQATT
;
A
#
# COMPACT_ATOMS: atom_id res chain seq x y z
N GLU A 1 -0.41 47.64 -12.19
CA GLU A 1 -1.72 48.19 -11.81
C GLU A 1 -2.63 47.07 -11.36
N LEU A 2 -3.40 47.29 -10.30
CA LEU A 2 -4.49 46.43 -9.87
C LEU A 2 -5.78 47.21 -10.12
N ASP A 3 -6.69 46.63 -10.89
CA ASP A 3 -8.00 47.23 -11.17
C ASP A 3 -8.94 47.13 -9.96
N ASP A 4 -9.95 47.99 -9.93
CA ASP A 4 -11.05 47.90 -8.97
C ASP A 4 -11.77 46.55 -9.09
N MET A 5 -11.66 45.73 -8.05
CA MET A 5 -12.23 44.39 -8.06
C MET A 5 -13.68 44.38 -7.56
N ILE A 6 -14.49 43.51 -8.16
CA ILE A 6 -15.86 43.26 -7.71
C ILE A 6 -15.82 42.50 -6.36
N CYS A 7 -16.41 43.10 -5.32
CA CYS A 7 -16.54 42.49 -3.99
C CYS A 7 -17.88 41.76 -3.80
N LEU A 8 -18.97 42.29 -4.36
CA LEU A 8 -20.32 41.72 -4.31
C LEU A 8 -20.86 41.54 -5.73
N ARG A 9 -21.51 40.41 -6.00
CA ARG A 9 -22.26 40.18 -7.24
C ARG A 9 -23.59 40.93 -7.20
N SER A 10 -24.26 41.04 -8.35
CA SER A 10 -25.55 41.73 -8.47
C SER A 10 -26.67 41.12 -7.64
N ASP A 11 -26.54 39.84 -7.27
CA ASP A 11 -27.46 39.12 -6.37
C ASP A 11 -27.13 39.31 -4.87
N GLY A 12 -26.13 40.14 -4.54
CA GLY A 12 -25.69 40.40 -3.17
C GLY A 12 -24.73 39.34 -2.61
N THR A 13 -24.37 38.30 -3.37
CA THR A 13 -23.42 37.28 -2.88
C THR A 13 -21.98 37.80 -2.95
N PRO A 14 -21.13 37.53 -1.93
CA PRO A 14 -19.74 37.94 -1.94
C PRO A 14 -18.93 37.16 -2.98
N THR A 15 -17.98 37.84 -3.62
CA THR A 15 -16.98 37.17 -4.45
C THR A 15 -15.96 36.47 -3.57
N TYR A 16 -15.21 35.53 -4.15
CA TYR A 16 -14.14 34.84 -3.43
C TYR A 16 -13.12 35.82 -2.81
N MET A 17 -12.83 36.95 -3.48
CA MET A 17 -11.84 37.93 -3.00
C MET A 17 -12.29 38.65 -1.72
N LEU A 18 -13.60 38.88 -1.55
CA LEU A 18 -14.15 39.45 -0.33
C LEU A 18 -14.37 38.37 0.74
N ALA A 19 -15.08 37.29 0.38
CA ALA A 19 -15.52 36.27 1.32
C ALA A 19 -14.35 35.69 2.13
N VAL A 20 -13.27 35.27 1.46
CA VAL A 20 -12.14 34.62 2.15
C VAL A 20 -11.41 35.55 3.11
N VAL A 21 -11.33 36.85 2.81
CA VAL A 21 -10.65 37.82 3.69
C VAL A 21 -11.46 38.08 4.95
N VAL A 22 -12.78 38.20 4.80
CA VAL A 22 -13.68 38.35 5.94
C VAL A 22 -13.65 37.08 6.80
N ASP A 23 -13.75 35.90 6.18
CA ASP A 23 -13.71 34.63 6.91
C ASP A 23 -12.36 34.42 7.62
N ASP A 24 -11.23 34.66 6.95
CA ASP A 24 -9.89 34.54 7.55
C ASP A 24 -9.74 35.49 8.76
N HIS A 25 -10.26 36.72 8.65
CA HIS A 25 -10.24 37.68 9.75
C HIS A 25 -11.13 37.24 10.92
N ASP A 26 -12.40 36.95 10.65
CA ASP A 26 -13.40 36.59 11.66
C ASP A 26 -13.04 35.28 12.38
N MET A 27 -12.37 34.36 11.69
CA MET A 27 -11.86 33.10 12.25
C MET A 27 -10.48 33.22 12.92
N GLY A 28 -9.86 34.41 12.90
CA GLY A 28 -8.56 34.65 13.53
C GLY A 28 -7.40 33.90 12.88
N VAL A 29 -7.45 33.69 11.55
CA VAL A 29 -6.40 32.99 10.80
C VAL A 29 -5.10 33.80 10.85
N THR A 30 -4.04 33.19 11.35
CA THR A 30 -2.70 33.81 11.43
C THR A 30 -1.82 33.49 10.23
N HIS A 31 -1.99 32.30 9.65
CA HIS A 31 -1.22 31.78 8.53
C HIS A 31 -2.16 31.17 7.49
N VAL A 32 -2.10 31.68 6.26
CA VAL A 32 -2.86 31.15 5.13
C VAL A 32 -1.89 30.39 4.23
N ILE A 33 -2.03 29.05 4.24
CA ILE A 33 -1.20 28.12 3.47
C ILE A 33 -2.05 27.54 2.34
N ARG A 34 -1.69 27.83 1.08
CA ARG A 34 -2.50 27.43 -0.10
C ARG A 34 -1.64 27.29 -1.36
N GLY A 35 -2.21 26.80 -2.45
CA GLY A 35 -1.52 26.66 -3.74
C GLY A 35 -1.01 28.00 -4.30
N ASP A 36 0.10 27.96 -5.03
CA ASP A 36 0.70 29.13 -5.69
C ASP A 36 -0.14 29.73 -6.83
N ASP A 37 -1.17 29.01 -7.30
CA ASP A 37 -2.20 29.56 -8.17
C ASP A 37 -3.05 30.65 -7.51
N HIS A 38 -2.96 30.81 -6.19
CA HIS A 38 -3.58 31.90 -5.45
C HIS A 38 -2.63 33.05 -5.10
N LEU A 39 -1.38 33.02 -5.57
CA LEU A 39 -0.39 34.07 -5.26
C LEU A 39 -0.87 35.47 -5.70
N ASN A 40 -1.36 35.58 -6.93
CA ASN A 40 -1.90 36.84 -7.44
C ASN A 40 -3.17 37.29 -6.71
N ASN A 41 -3.95 36.36 -6.15
CA ASN A 41 -5.12 36.68 -5.34
C ASN A 41 -4.72 37.32 -4.01
N ALA A 42 -3.59 36.92 -3.42
CA ALA A 42 -3.09 37.51 -2.18
C ALA A 42 -2.86 39.03 -2.32
N ALA A 43 -2.33 39.48 -3.46
CA ALA A 43 -2.11 40.91 -3.72
C ALA A 43 -3.44 41.71 -3.71
N ARG A 44 -4.52 41.14 -4.23
CA ARG A 44 -5.85 41.75 -4.23
C ARG A 44 -6.51 41.69 -2.85
N GLN A 45 -6.40 40.55 -2.17
CA GLN A 45 -6.94 40.33 -0.83
C GLN A 45 -6.28 41.25 0.20
N MET A 46 -4.98 41.54 0.06
CA MET A 46 -4.26 42.47 0.91
C MET A 46 -4.89 43.88 0.92
N LEU A 47 -5.44 44.33 -0.21
CA LEU A 47 -6.13 45.63 -0.28
C LEU A 47 -7.37 45.66 0.63
N VAL A 48 -8.09 44.54 0.74
CA VAL A 48 -9.27 44.43 1.61
C VAL A 48 -8.85 44.50 3.08
N TYR A 49 -7.83 43.71 3.48
CA TYR A 49 -7.28 43.78 4.83
C TYR A 49 -6.86 45.21 5.21
N GLN A 50 -6.13 45.88 4.31
CA GLN A 50 -5.68 47.26 4.54
C GLN A 50 -6.83 48.25 4.61
N ALA A 51 -7.83 48.15 3.73
CA ALA A 51 -9.00 49.02 3.72
C ALA A 51 -9.84 48.89 5.00
N MET A 52 -9.90 47.68 5.56
CA MET A 52 -10.63 47.40 6.80
C MET A 52 -9.81 47.69 8.06
N GLY A 53 -8.52 48.03 7.92
CA GLY A 53 -7.60 48.23 9.06
C GLY A 53 -7.28 46.95 9.82
N TRP A 54 -7.37 45.79 9.17
CA TRP A 54 -7.12 44.47 9.75
C TRP A 54 -5.66 44.04 9.61
N ALA A 55 -5.21 43.17 10.51
CA ALA A 55 -3.90 42.55 10.41
C ALA A 55 -3.86 41.58 9.22
N VAL A 56 -2.82 41.69 8.38
CA VAL A 56 -2.60 40.78 7.24
C VAL A 56 -1.96 39.49 7.77
N PRO A 57 -2.50 38.30 7.44
CA PRO A 57 -1.91 37.04 7.87
C PRO A 57 -0.60 36.76 7.14
N VAL A 58 0.19 35.83 7.68
CA VAL A 58 1.35 35.30 6.97
C VAL A 58 0.86 34.39 5.83
N TRP A 59 1.32 34.65 4.61
CA TRP A 59 0.99 33.81 3.45
C TRP A 59 2.13 32.86 3.09
N ALA A 60 1.82 31.57 2.94
CA ALA A 60 2.71 30.58 2.35
C ALA A 60 2.03 29.95 1.12
N HIS A 61 2.65 30.13 -0.05
CA HIS A 61 2.14 29.62 -1.31
C HIS A 61 2.93 28.38 -1.73
N ILE A 62 2.28 27.22 -1.69
CA ILE A 62 2.88 25.92 -1.99
C ILE A 62 2.84 25.69 -3.51
N PRO A 63 3.97 25.36 -4.16
CA PRO A 63 3.98 25.02 -5.57
C PRO A 63 3.04 23.86 -5.90
N LEU A 64 2.36 23.95 -7.04
CA LEU A 64 1.45 22.90 -7.48
C LEU A 64 2.17 21.59 -7.82
N ILE A 65 1.46 20.49 -7.64
CA ILE A 65 1.92 19.17 -8.08
C ILE A 65 1.70 19.04 -9.58
N HIS A 66 2.74 18.61 -10.29
CA HIS A 66 2.73 18.34 -11.71
C HIS A 66 2.64 16.83 -11.98
N GLY A 67 1.96 16.47 -13.07
CA GLY A 67 1.92 15.11 -13.57
C GLY A 67 3.24 14.68 -14.22
N PRO A 68 3.32 13.40 -14.66
CA PRO A 68 4.50 12.89 -15.36
C PRO A 68 4.84 13.62 -16.67
N ASP A 69 3.86 14.29 -17.26
CA ASP A 69 4.02 15.13 -18.45
C ASP A 69 4.55 16.54 -18.15
N GLY A 70 4.80 16.85 -16.87
CA GLY A 70 5.27 18.15 -16.41
C GLY A 70 4.20 19.24 -16.35
N LYS A 71 2.94 18.93 -16.66
CA LYS A 71 1.80 19.86 -16.55
C LYS A 71 1.16 19.78 -15.18
N LYS A 72 0.39 20.81 -14.80
CA LYS A 72 -0.43 20.80 -13.57
C LYS A 72 -1.26 19.52 -13.52
N LEU A 73 -1.11 18.77 -12.43
CA LEU A 73 -1.90 17.58 -12.18
C LEU A 73 -3.37 18.02 -12.04
N SER A 74 -4.22 17.55 -12.96
CA SER A 74 -5.64 17.90 -12.99
C SER A 74 -6.49 16.66 -13.25
N LYS A 75 -7.75 16.66 -12.82
CA LYS A 75 -8.68 15.54 -13.08
C LYS A 75 -8.79 15.20 -14.57
N ARG A 76 -8.58 16.19 -15.46
CA ARG A 76 -8.59 16.00 -16.93
C ARG A 76 -7.31 15.35 -17.46
N HIS A 77 -6.23 15.32 -16.67
CA HIS A 77 -4.94 14.70 -17.00
C HIS A 77 -4.61 13.53 -16.05
N GLY A 78 -5.62 12.89 -15.45
CA GLY A 78 -5.43 11.70 -14.62
C GLY A 78 -5.08 11.97 -13.16
N ALA A 79 -5.40 13.16 -12.62
CA ALA A 79 -5.35 13.37 -11.17
C ALA A 79 -6.40 12.49 -10.51
N LEU A 80 -5.92 11.51 -9.77
CA LEU A 80 -6.77 10.60 -9.04
C LEU A 80 -7.28 11.26 -7.75
N GLY A 81 -8.52 10.96 -7.37
CA GLY A 81 -9.02 11.30 -6.04
C GLY A 81 -8.25 10.54 -4.95
N VAL A 82 -8.20 11.06 -3.73
CA VAL A 82 -7.55 10.36 -2.60
C VAL A 82 -8.15 8.95 -2.41
N GLU A 83 -9.46 8.81 -2.62
CA GLU A 83 -10.17 7.53 -2.54
C GLU A 83 -9.70 6.51 -3.58
N GLU A 84 -9.24 6.95 -4.75
CA GLU A 84 -8.72 6.04 -5.78
C GLU A 84 -7.36 5.49 -5.36
N TYR A 85 -6.49 6.28 -4.72
CA TYR A 85 -5.24 5.77 -4.15
C TYR A 85 -5.49 4.77 -2.99
N ARG A 86 -6.54 5.02 -2.20
CA ARG A 86 -7.00 4.07 -1.18
C ARG A 86 -7.47 2.76 -1.82
N ALA A 87 -8.29 2.83 -2.87
CA ALA A 87 -8.74 1.66 -3.62
C ALA A 87 -7.60 0.94 -4.37
N MET A 88 -6.51 1.64 -4.70
CA MET A 88 -5.27 1.04 -5.21
C MET A 88 -4.45 0.34 -4.11
N GLY A 89 -4.82 0.49 -2.84
CA GLY A 89 -4.14 -0.17 -1.71
C GLY A 89 -2.91 0.56 -1.20
N TYR A 90 -2.80 1.88 -1.39
CA TYR A 90 -1.78 2.68 -0.71
C TYR A 90 -2.22 3.01 0.72
N PRO A 91 -1.43 2.72 1.76
CA PRO A 91 -1.74 3.10 3.13
C PRO A 91 -1.80 4.63 3.30
N ALA A 92 -2.70 5.11 4.16
CA ALA A 92 -2.85 6.54 4.42
C ALA A 92 -1.57 7.20 4.93
N ARG A 93 -0.82 6.53 5.81
CA ARG A 93 0.49 7.01 6.32
C ARG A 93 1.53 7.16 5.21
N ALA A 94 1.55 6.22 4.26
CA ALA A 94 2.46 6.29 3.12
C ALA A 94 2.11 7.46 2.19
N MET A 95 0.82 7.69 1.96
CA MET A 95 0.36 8.82 1.17
C MET A 95 0.72 10.16 1.83
N ARG A 96 0.52 10.31 3.15
CA ARG A 96 0.91 11.53 3.88
C ARG A 96 2.41 11.78 3.83
N ASN A 97 3.24 10.77 4.13
CA ASN A 97 4.70 10.87 4.01
C ASN A 97 5.10 11.27 2.58
N TYR A 98 4.52 10.63 1.57
CA TYR A 98 4.83 10.89 0.18
C TYR A 98 4.45 12.32 -0.25
N LEU A 99 3.23 12.77 0.06
CA LEU A 99 2.75 14.10 -0.28
C LEU A 99 3.54 15.19 0.44
N ALA A 100 3.86 14.99 1.72
CA ALA A 100 4.76 15.88 2.44
C ALA A 100 6.09 16.00 1.72
N ARG A 101 6.71 14.89 1.30
CA ARG A 101 8.00 14.91 0.60
C ARG A 101 8.00 15.40 -0.84
N LEU A 102 6.84 15.62 -1.44
CA LEU A 102 6.76 16.31 -2.72
C LEU A 102 7.11 17.79 -2.57
N GLY A 103 6.55 18.46 -1.57
CA GLY A 103 6.66 19.91 -1.41
C GLY A 103 7.53 20.36 -0.24
N TRP A 104 7.95 19.47 0.64
CA TRP A 104 8.67 19.77 1.87
C TRP A 104 9.83 18.79 2.09
N SER A 105 10.87 19.23 2.80
CA SER A 105 12.00 18.37 3.17
C SER A 105 12.53 18.67 4.57
N HIS A 106 13.05 17.63 5.22
CA HIS A 106 13.83 17.70 6.45
C HIS A 106 15.14 16.96 6.22
N GLY A 107 16.21 17.68 5.87
CA GLY A 107 17.46 17.07 5.42
C GLY A 107 17.23 16.02 4.31
N ASP A 108 17.84 14.84 4.49
CA ASP A 108 17.75 13.71 3.55
C ASP A 108 16.69 12.67 3.96
N ASP A 109 15.90 12.92 5.01
CA ASP A 109 14.92 11.96 5.52
C ASP A 109 13.76 11.78 4.54
N GLU A 110 13.58 10.58 3.99
CA GLU A 110 12.54 10.25 3.01
C GLU A 110 11.39 9.41 3.60
N PHE A 111 11.64 8.74 4.72
CA PHE A 111 10.67 7.87 5.39
C PHE A 111 10.44 8.35 6.82
N PHE A 112 9.19 8.64 7.15
CA PHE A 112 8.78 9.09 8.48
C PHE A 112 7.30 8.83 8.74
N ASP A 113 6.94 8.78 10.02
CA ASP A 113 5.56 8.70 10.47
C ASP A 113 4.94 10.09 10.73
N ASP A 114 3.67 10.11 11.14
CA ASP A 114 2.95 11.35 11.38
C ASP A 114 3.48 12.12 12.60
N ALA A 115 4.00 11.42 13.61
CA ALA A 115 4.54 12.04 14.82
C ALA A 115 5.86 12.77 14.51
N GLN A 116 6.72 12.14 13.71
CA GLN A 116 7.93 12.74 13.17
C GLN A 116 7.61 13.93 12.27
N ALA A 117 6.66 13.77 11.33
CA ALA A 117 6.23 14.88 10.47
C ALA A 117 5.76 16.08 11.30
N LEU A 118 4.93 15.86 12.34
CA LEU A 118 4.45 16.90 13.23
C LEU A 118 5.59 17.58 14.01
N ALA A 119 6.56 16.81 14.49
CA ALA A 119 7.70 17.33 15.24
C ALA A 119 8.68 18.13 14.37
N TRP A 120 8.78 17.81 13.08
CA TRP A 120 9.78 18.39 12.17
C TRP A 120 9.24 19.49 11.28
N PHE A 121 7.92 19.56 11.08
CA PHE A 121 7.33 20.45 10.11
C PHE A 121 7.59 21.92 10.45
N ASP A 122 8.11 22.65 9.47
CA ASP A 122 8.25 24.09 9.49
C ASP A 122 8.06 24.62 8.05
N ILE A 123 7.45 25.80 7.92
CA ILE A 123 7.14 26.43 6.62
C ILE A 123 8.42 26.67 5.80
N SER A 124 9.55 26.92 6.45
CA SER A 124 10.84 27.12 5.78
C SER A 124 11.34 25.88 5.02
N GLY A 125 10.85 24.69 5.39
CA GLY A 125 11.15 23.43 4.69
C GLY A 125 10.38 23.25 3.38
N ILE A 126 9.43 24.14 3.05
CA ILE A 126 8.65 24.07 1.82
C ILE A 126 9.51 24.51 0.62
N GLY A 127 9.64 23.63 -0.37
CA GLY A 127 10.35 23.90 -1.61
C GLY A 127 9.64 24.94 -2.47
N LYS A 128 10.41 25.67 -3.29
CA LYS A 128 9.89 26.73 -4.19
C LYS A 128 9.53 26.26 -5.59
N SER A 129 9.89 25.03 -5.95
CA SER A 129 9.69 24.47 -7.28
C SER A 129 8.51 23.50 -7.31
N PRO A 130 7.73 23.43 -8.41
CA PRO A 130 6.71 22.41 -8.58
C PRO A 130 7.27 21.00 -8.43
N ALA A 131 6.53 20.16 -7.71
CA ALA A 131 6.90 18.77 -7.49
C ALA A 131 6.23 17.87 -8.53
N ARG A 132 6.97 16.89 -9.05
CA ARG A 132 6.41 15.92 -9.99
C ARG A 132 5.91 14.68 -9.24
N PHE A 133 4.67 14.27 -9.53
CA PHE A 133 4.15 13.01 -9.02
C PHE A 133 4.86 11.82 -9.68
N ASP A 134 5.32 10.88 -8.85
CA ASP A 134 6.13 9.71 -9.20
C ASP A 134 5.63 8.48 -8.44
N PHE A 135 4.96 7.59 -9.18
CA PHE A 135 4.44 6.33 -8.65
C PHE A 135 5.54 5.38 -8.15
N LYS A 136 6.76 5.41 -8.70
CA LYS A 136 7.85 4.56 -8.22
C LYS A 136 8.31 5.00 -6.84
N LYS A 137 8.40 6.30 -6.59
CA LYS A 137 8.73 6.84 -5.27
C LYS A 137 7.60 6.55 -4.27
N LEU A 138 6.34 6.72 -4.66
CA LEU A 138 5.19 6.33 -3.84
C LEU A 138 5.19 4.83 -3.51
N ASP A 139 5.40 3.96 -4.49
CA ASP A 139 5.51 2.51 -4.29
C ASP A 139 6.60 2.15 -3.27
N ASN A 140 7.76 2.80 -3.36
CA ASN A 140 8.89 2.57 -2.45
C ASN A 140 8.54 2.97 -1.01
N ILE A 141 8.01 4.18 -0.82
CA ILE A 141 7.59 4.67 0.50
C ILE A 141 6.45 3.82 1.06
N SER A 142 5.48 3.47 0.23
CA SER A 142 4.39 2.56 0.61
C SER A 142 4.91 1.21 1.09
N GLY A 143 5.86 0.60 0.37
CA GLY A 143 6.47 -0.66 0.80
C GLY A 143 7.20 -0.55 2.15
N LYS A 144 7.92 0.55 2.40
CA LYS A 144 8.55 0.80 3.71
C LYS A 144 7.51 0.91 4.83
N HIS A 145 6.42 1.63 4.58
CA HIS A 145 5.32 1.76 5.54
C HIS A 145 4.61 0.44 5.82
N ILE A 146 4.34 -0.38 4.80
CA ILE A 146 3.73 -1.71 4.98
C ILE A 146 4.67 -2.63 5.77
N ALA A 147 5.97 -2.61 5.48
CA ALA A 147 6.95 -3.41 6.20
C ALA A 147 7.10 -3.00 7.68
N ALA A 148 6.86 -1.73 7.99
CA ALA A 148 6.94 -1.17 9.34
C ALA A 148 5.64 -1.29 10.15
N MET A 149 4.53 -1.73 9.55
CA MET A 149 3.27 -1.92 10.27
C MET A 149 3.40 -2.99 11.34
N SER A 150 2.80 -2.74 12.51
CA SER A 150 2.48 -3.81 13.45
C SER A 150 1.50 -4.81 12.83
N ASP A 151 1.41 -5.99 13.42
CA ASP A 151 0.55 -7.05 12.90
C ASP A 151 -0.93 -6.63 12.94
N ASP A 152 -1.32 -5.86 13.96
CA ASP A 152 -2.67 -5.31 14.12
C ASP A 152 -2.97 -4.25 13.05
N GLU A 153 -2.05 -3.32 12.83
CA GLU A 153 -2.19 -2.31 11.79
C GLU A 153 -2.29 -2.93 10.40
N LEU A 154 -1.56 -4.02 10.12
CA LEU A 154 -1.63 -4.71 8.85
C LEU A 154 -3.04 -5.28 8.60
N VAL A 155 -3.62 -5.92 9.60
CA VAL A 155 -5.00 -6.47 9.53
C VAL A 155 -6.00 -5.33 9.31
N ASP A 156 -5.89 -4.23 10.04
CA ASP A 156 -6.79 -3.07 9.90
C ASP A 156 -6.70 -2.42 8.52
N ASN A 157 -5.48 -2.32 7.96
CA ASN A 157 -5.27 -1.81 6.61
C ASN A 157 -5.86 -2.76 5.54
N VAL A 158 -5.76 -4.08 5.73
CA VAL A 158 -6.41 -5.07 4.85
C VAL A 158 -7.93 -4.94 4.91
N GLN A 159 -8.54 -4.85 6.09
CA GLN A 159 -9.98 -4.64 6.24
C GLN A 159 -10.43 -3.33 5.56
N SER A 160 -9.66 -2.25 5.77
CA SER A 160 -9.94 -0.94 5.17
C SER A 160 -9.85 -0.95 3.64
N TYR A 161 -8.92 -1.73 3.09
CA TYR A 161 -8.77 -1.93 1.64
C TYR A 161 -9.90 -2.77 1.05
N LEU A 162 -10.30 -3.85 1.72
CA LEU A 162 -11.44 -4.68 1.31
C LEU A 162 -12.73 -3.85 1.27
N ALA A 163 -13.00 -3.06 2.32
CA ALA A 163 -14.12 -2.14 2.35
C ALA A 163 -14.10 -1.13 1.19
N ALA A 164 -12.95 -0.52 0.93
CA ALA A 164 -12.80 0.49 -0.12
C ALA A 164 -12.96 -0.07 -1.54
N THR A 165 -12.70 -1.36 -1.72
CA THR A 165 -12.83 -2.06 -3.01
C THR A 165 -14.14 -2.84 -3.15
N GLY A 166 -15.05 -2.72 -2.19
CA GLY A 166 -16.34 -3.42 -2.19
C GLY A 166 -16.23 -4.94 -2.01
N GLN A 167 -15.11 -5.43 -1.48
CA GLN A 167 -14.90 -6.84 -1.18
C GLN A 167 -15.37 -7.19 0.23
N ASN A 168 -15.65 -8.48 0.45
CA ASN A 168 -16.03 -8.97 1.77
C ASN A 168 -14.91 -8.78 2.78
N LEU A 169 -15.25 -8.26 3.95
CA LEU A 169 -14.34 -8.15 5.09
C LEU A 169 -13.88 -9.53 5.56
N LEU A 170 -12.67 -9.60 6.11
CA LEU A 170 -12.19 -10.83 6.73
C LEU A 170 -13.02 -11.12 7.98
N GLN A 171 -13.45 -12.36 8.12
CA GLN A 171 -14.03 -12.87 9.37
C GLN A 171 -12.96 -12.98 10.46
N SER A 172 -13.37 -13.02 11.73
CA SER A 172 -12.45 -13.02 12.88
C SER A 172 -11.34 -14.07 12.77
N GLN A 173 -11.68 -15.31 12.41
CA GLN A 173 -10.68 -16.37 12.24
C GLN A 173 -9.63 -16.02 11.17
N LYS A 174 -10.06 -15.51 10.01
CA LYS A 174 -9.16 -15.13 8.91
C LYS A 174 -8.32 -13.89 9.24
N SER A 175 -8.85 -12.99 10.07
CA SER A 175 -8.07 -11.87 10.63
C SER A 175 -6.96 -12.36 11.56
N ASP A 176 -7.24 -13.33 12.45
CA ASP A 176 -6.23 -13.91 13.34
C ASP A 176 -5.19 -14.73 12.56
N ASP A 177 -5.65 -15.47 11.54
CA ASP A 177 -4.79 -16.19 10.61
C ASP A 177 -3.82 -15.25 9.88
N LEU A 178 -4.32 -14.12 9.36
CA LEU A 178 -3.49 -13.09 8.74
C LEU A 178 -2.50 -12.47 9.74
N ARG A 179 -2.94 -12.24 11.00
CA ARG A 179 -2.08 -11.71 12.06
C ARG A 179 -0.88 -12.63 12.32
N ARG A 180 -1.09 -13.94 12.40
CA ARG A 180 0.00 -14.93 12.54
C ARG A 180 0.96 -14.95 11.34
N ALA A 181 0.44 -14.67 10.14
CA ALA A 181 1.23 -14.62 8.91
C ALA A 181 1.91 -13.26 8.66
N ALA A 182 1.60 -12.22 9.44
CA ALA A 182 1.98 -10.83 9.17
C ALA A 182 3.47 -10.65 8.88
N PHE A 183 4.33 -11.32 9.66
CA PHE A 183 5.79 -11.24 9.54
C PHE A 183 6.30 -11.63 8.14
N CYS A 184 5.65 -12.59 7.46
CA CYS A 184 6.12 -13.12 6.17
C CYS A 184 5.37 -12.55 4.97
N VAL A 185 4.21 -11.90 5.17
CA VAL A 185 3.41 -11.32 4.08
C VAL A 185 3.64 -9.81 3.88
N ARG A 186 4.08 -9.07 4.91
CA ARG A 186 4.29 -7.61 4.83
C ARG A 186 5.57 -7.19 4.10
N SER A 187 6.53 -8.10 3.92
CA SER A 187 7.82 -7.79 3.30
C SER A 187 7.73 -7.81 1.77
N GLY A 188 8.47 -6.93 1.10
CA GLY A 188 8.61 -6.95 -0.37
C GLY A 188 7.30 -6.71 -1.14
N VAL A 189 6.34 -6.02 -0.53
CA VAL A 189 5.10 -5.56 -1.17
C VAL A 189 5.07 -4.04 -1.21
N LYS A 190 4.25 -3.48 -2.10
CA LYS A 190 4.10 -2.04 -2.33
C LYS A 190 2.69 -1.55 -2.05
N LYS A 191 1.72 -2.45 -2.05
CA LYS A 191 0.27 -2.17 -1.93
C LYS A 191 -0.38 -3.24 -1.07
N ILE A 192 -1.44 -2.88 -0.36
CA ILE A 192 -2.20 -3.81 0.50
C ILE A 192 -2.77 -4.99 -0.29
N GLY A 193 -3.21 -4.80 -1.55
CA GLY A 193 -3.64 -5.92 -2.40
C GLY A 193 -2.58 -7.03 -2.53
N GLN A 194 -1.30 -6.67 -2.60
CA GLN A 194 -0.20 -7.64 -2.70
C GLN A 194 0.03 -8.40 -1.38
N VAL A 195 -0.38 -7.83 -0.24
CA VAL A 195 -0.39 -8.55 1.05
C VAL A 195 -1.42 -9.67 0.98
N ILE A 196 -2.61 -9.38 0.47
CA ILE A 196 -3.68 -10.39 0.31
C ILE A 196 -3.25 -11.49 -0.66
N ASP A 197 -2.66 -11.12 -1.80
CA ASP A 197 -2.12 -12.09 -2.77
C ASP A 197 -1.11 -13.05 -2.11
N LYS A 198 -0.17 -12.50 -1.34
CA LYS A 198 0.80 -13.30 -0.58
C LYS A 198 0.15 -14.12 0.53
N ALA A 199 -0.85 -13.58 1.22
CA ALA A 199 -1.56 -14.22 2.32
C ALA A 199 -2.57 -15.27 1.83
N HIS A 200 -2.76 -15.44 0.52
CA HIS A 200 -3.73 -16.40 -0.03
C HIS A 200 -3.59 -17.81 0.57
N PHE A 201 -2.35 -18.25 0.87
CA PHE A 201 -2.11 -19.55 1.52
C PHE A 201 -2.83 -19.69 2.88
N ILE A 202 -2.91 -18.64 3.69
CA ILE A 202 -3.58 -18.74 5.00
C ILE A 202 -5.04 -18.30 4.93
N LEU A 203 -5.41 -17.52 3.91
CA LEU A 203 -6.77 -17.00 3.75
C LEU A 203 -7.72 -17.98 3.04
N VAL A 204 -7.21 -18.91 2.23
CA VAL A 204 -8.02 -19.88 1.50
C VAL A 204 -8.38 -21.09 2.35
N ASP A 205 -9.56 -21.68 2.10
CA ASP A 205 -9.96 -22.97 2.67
C ASP A 205 -9.53 -24.12 1.76
N ARG A 206 -9.38 -25.32 2.33
CA ARG A 206 -9.09 -26.53 1.55
C ARG A 206 -10.34 -27.05 0.82
N PRO A 207 -10.18 -27.66 -0.37
CA PRO A 207 -8.93 -27.88 -1.09
C PRO A 207 -8.40 -26.61 -1.77
N VAL A 208 -7.07 -26.46 -1.81
CA VAL A 208 -6.42 -25.30 -2.46
C VAL A 208 -6.51 -25.43 -3.97
N VAL A 209 -7.20 -24.48 -4.62
CA VAL A 209 -7.33 -24.46 -6.08
C VAL A 209 -6.22 -23.58 -6.70
N PRO A 210 -5.28 -24.16 -7.46
CA PRO A 210 -4.22 -23.40 -8.11
C PRO A 210 -4.77 -22.53 -9.26
N ASP A 211 -4.18 -21.35 -9.44
CA ASP A 211 -4.40 -20.57 -10.67
C ASP A 211 -3.71 -21.24 -11.87
N GLU A 212 -3.97 -20.74 -13.08
CA GLU A 212 -3.42 -21.31 -14.32
C GLU A 212 -1.88 -21.41 -14.30
N LYS A 213 -1.20 -20.45 -13.68
CA LYS A 213 0.26 -20.41 -13.61
C LYS A 213 0.80 -21.40 -12.58
N ALA A 214 0.17 -21.50 -11.42
CA ALA A 214 0.51 -22.43 -10.36
C ALA A 214 0.20 -23.87 -10.76
N ALA A 215 -0.89 -24.10 -11.50
CA ALA A 215 -1.26 -25.43 -12.00
C ALA A 215 -0.20 -26.02 -12.93
N LYS A 216 0.45 -25.19 -13.76
CA LYS A 216 1.57 -25.59 -14.63
C LYS A 216 2.80 -26.10 -13.86
N ALA A 217 2.91 -25.77 -12.57
CA ALA A 217 3.98 -26.28 -11.71
C ALA A 217 3.64 -27.62 -11.04
N LEU A 218 2.41 -28.14 -11.22
CA LEU A 218 1.96 -29.43 -10.69
C LEU A 218 1.84 -30.46 -11.82
N ASP A 219 2.95 -30.73 -12.50
CA ASP A 219 3.09 -31.84 -13.46
C ASP A 219 3.28 -33.18 -12.76
N ASP A 220 3.25 -34.28 -13.53
CA ASP A 220 3.32 -35.66 -13.00
C ASP A 220 4.59 -35.89 -12.16
N VAL A 221 5.73 -35.33 -12.60
CA VAL A 221 7.00 -35.42 -11.89
C VAL A 221 6.90 -34.71 -10.54
N SER A 222 6.41 -33.48 -10.53
CA SER A 222 6.26 -32.69 -9.33
C SER A 222 5.27 -33.32 -8.35
N ARG A 223 4.16 -33.88 -8.84
CA ARG A 223 3.19 -34.63 -8.03
C ARG A 223 3.82 -35.86 -7.39
N GLY A 224 4.64 -36.60 -8.15
CA GLY A 224 5.44 -37.71 -7.61
C GLY A 224 6.36 -37.27 -6.47
N ILE A 225 7.08 -36.15 -6.63
CA ILE A 225 7.96 -35.59 -5.60
C ILE A 225 7.17 -35.16 -4.36
N LEU A 226 6.01 -34.50 -4.52
CA LEU A 226 5.15 -34.12 -3.39
C LEU A 226 4.60 -35.33 -2.64
N ASN A 227 4.28 -36.41 -3.37
CA ASN A 227 3.84 -37.67 -2.78
C ASN A 227 4.96 -38.32 -1.94
N GLU A 228 6.21 -38.26 -2.40
CA GLU A 228 7.38 -38.75 -1.67
C GLU A 228 7.74 -37.88 -0.46
N LEU A 229 7.55 -36.56 -0.55
CA LEU A 229 7.81 -35.62 0.54
C LEU A 229 6.88 -35.85 1.73
N THR A 230 5.62 -36.15 1.46
CA THR A 230 4.54 -36.14 2.48
C THR A 230 4.82 -37.09 3.66
N PRO A 231 5.25 -38.36 3.47
CA PRO A 231 5.66 -39.24 4.57
C PRO A 231 6.87 -38.73 5.36
N GLN A 232 7.82 -38.06 4.70
CA GLN A 232 9.03 -37.55 5.36
C GLN A 232 8.73 -36.41 6.34
N LEU A 233 7.62 -35.71 6.13
CA LEU A 233 7.15 -34.63 7.02
C LEU A 233 6.36 -35.11 8.26
N GLN A 234 5.99 -36.40 8.33
CA GLN A 234 5.15 -36.92 9.40
C GLN A 234 5.89 -36.98 10.74
N ASN A 235 7.17 -37.35 10.70
CA ASN A 235 7.98 -37.66 11.88
C ASN A 235 9.15 -36.66 11.99
N GLY A 236 9.09 -35.75 12.97
CA GLY A 236 10.16 -34.77 13.22
C GLY A 236 9.68 -33.62 14.10
N SER A 237 10.56 -32.65 14.39
CA SER A 237 10.18 -31.35 14.95
C SER A 237 9.61 -30.45 13.85
N TRP A 238 8.67 -29.55 14.16
CA TRP A 238 8.09 -28.62 13.16
C TRP A 238 8.76 -27.24 13.25
N ASP A 239 10.05 -27.22 12.91
CA ASP A 239 10.87 -26.01 12.91
C ASP A 239 11.54 -25.79 11.54
N ARG A 240 12.08 -24.59 11.36
CA ARG A 240 12.67 -24.17 10.08
C ARG A 240 13.86 -25.04 9.66
N GLU A 241 14.72 -25.43 10.60
CA GLU A 241 15.94 -26.17 10.31
C GLU A 241 15.60 -27.57 9.77
N MET A 242 14.65 -28.26 10.41
CA MET A 242 14.15 -29.55 9.95
C MET A 242 13.54 -29.45 8.54
N LEU A 243 12.65 -28.47 8.34
CA LEU A 243 11.99 -28.27 7.04
C LEU A 243 12.99 -27.95 5.93
N GLU A 244 13.98 -27.09 6.20
CA GLU A 244 15.06 -26.80 5.26
C GLU A 244 15.88 -28.06 4.95
N GLY A 245 16.22 -28.86 5.95
CA GLY A 245 16.95 -30.13 5.77
C GLY A 245 16.20 -31.12 4.87
N VAL A 246 14.94 -31.40 5.19
CA VAL A 246 14.11 -32.38 4.45
C VAL A 246 13.90 -31.93 3.01
N LEU A 247 13.50 -30.68 2.77
CA LEU A 247 13.20 -30.22 1.42
C LEU A 247 14.46 -30.11 0.56
N ASN A 248 15.61 -29.71 1.13
CA ASN A 248 16.88 -29.67 0.39
C ASN A 248 17.41 -31.07 0.07
N ALA A 249 17.29 -32.03 1.00
CA ALA A 249 17.67 -33.42 0.76
C ALA A 249 16.83 -34.05 -0.35
N LEU A 250 15.51 -33.81 -0.33
CA LEU A 250 14.61 -34.29 -1.39
C LEU A 250 14.93 -33.65 -2.74
N ALA A 251 15.18 -32.34 -2.79
CA ALA A 251 15.59 -31.67 -4.02
C ALA A 251 16.88 -32.28 -4.58
N ALA A 252 17.87 -32.55 -3.72
CA ALA A 252 19.14 -33.17 -4.12
C ALA A 252 18.95 -34.61 -4.64
N ALA A 253 18.10 -35.41 -3.99
CA ALA A 253 17.81 -36.80 -4.41
C ALA A 253 17.21 -36.87 -5.83
N HIS A 254 16.44 -35.86 -6.22
CA HIS A 254 15.87 -35.71 -7.57
C HIS A 254 16.75 -34.93 -8.54
N GLY A 255 17.97 -34.55 -8.15
CA GLY A 255 18.88 -33.74 -8.99
C GLY A 255 18.35 -32.33 -9.32
N LEU A 256 17.48 -31.79 -8.45
CA LEU A 256 16.84 -30.49 -8.62
C LEU A 256 17.48 -29.43 -7.73
N SER A 257 17.44 -28.18 -8.19
CA SER A 257 17.66 -27.04 -7.29
C SER A 257 16.40 -26.78 -6.46
N PHE A 258 16.55 -26.25 -5.24
CA PHE A 258 15.41 -25.91 -4.39
C PHE A 258 14.41 -24.97 -5.09
N GLY A 259 14.88 -24.07 -5.95
CA GLY A 259 14.00 -23.19 -6.74
C GLY A 259 13.01 -23.95 -7.63
N LYS A 260 13.42 -25.10 -8.19
CA LYS A 260 12.53 -25.96 -8.99
C LYS A 260 11.50 -26.69 -8.11
N LEU A 261 11.88 -27.09 -6.90
CA LEU A 261 10.96 -27.70 -5.91
C LEU A 261 10.00 -26.66 -5.28
N ALA A 262 10.43 -25.40 -5.16
CA ALA A 262 9.64 -24.36 -4.55
C ALA A 262 8.37 -24.01 -5.35
N ALA A 263 8.40 -24.12 -6.69
CA ALA A 263 7.23 -23.83 -7.53
C ALA A 263 6.03 -24.79 -7.27
N PRO A 264 6.19 -26.13 -7.31
CA PRO A 264 5.11 -27.05 -6.93
C PRO A 264 4.67 -26.89 -5.47
N LEU A 265 5.60 -26.61 -4.54
CA LEU A 265 5.24 -26.37 -3.14
C LEU A 265 4.37 -25.11 -2.98
N ARG A 266 4.69 -24.01 -3.68
CA ARG A 266 3.83 -22.81 -3.69
C ARG A 266 2.46 -23.10 -4.30
N ALA A 267 2.41 -23.88 -5.37
CA ALA A 267 1.16 -24.28 -5.99
C ALA A 267 0.29 -25.12 -5.05
N ALA A 268 0.89 -26.09 -4.35
CA ALA A 268 0.17 -26.93 -3.40
C ALA A 268 -0.28 -26.17 -2.13
N LEU A 269 0.59 -25.34 -1.57
CA LEU A 269 0.32 -24.66 -0.29
C LEU A 269 -0.52 -23.40 -0.47
N ALA A 270 -0.33 -22.65 -1.56
CA ALA A 270 -0.96 -21.36 -1.76
C ALA A 270 -1.84 -21.29 -3.00
N GLY A 271 -1.70 -22.21 -3.96
CA GLY A 271 -2.39 -22.12 -5.25
C GLY A 271 -1.95 -20.92 -6.10
N ARG A 272 -0.87 -20.23 -5.72
CA ARG A 272 -0.39 -18.99 -6.34
C ARG A 272 1.13 -19.01 -6.42
N ALA A 273 1.69 -18.28 -7.40
CA ALA A 273 3.14 -18.12 -7.52
C ALA A 273 3.71 -17.01 -6.60
N ALA A 274 2.92 -15.98 -6.32
CA ALA A 274 3.30 -14.87 -5.46
C ALA A 274 3.04 -15.24 -3.99
N THR A 275 4.06 -15.71 -3.29
CA THR A 275 3.95 -16.19 -1.90
C THR A 275 5.09 -15.66 -1.04
N PRO A 276 4.99 -15.79 0.29
CA PRO A 276 6.14 -15.82 1.17
C PRO A 276 7.08 -17.00 0.88
N SER A 277 8.12 -17.17 1.70
CA SER A 277 8.93 -18.38 1.66
C SER A 277 8.06 -19.61 1.89
N VAL A 278 8.37 -20.71 1.20
CA VAL A 278 7.68 -21.99 1.42
C VAL A 278 7.81 -22.43 2.87
N PHE A 279 8.98 -22.22 3.50
CA PHE A 279 9.20 -22.54 4.90
C PHE A 279 8.31 -21.72 5.84
N ASP A 280 8.16 -20.42 5.60
CA ASP A 280 7.29 -19.56 6.42
C ASP A 280 5.83 -19.99 6.28
N MET A 281 5.39 -20.34 5.06
CA MET A 281 4.03 -20.86 4.86
C MET A 281 3.82 -22.16 5.63
N MET A 282 4.75 -23.12 5.56
CA MET A 282 4.66 -24.40 6.27
C MET A 282 4.65 -24.22 7.79
N LEU A 283 5.44 -23.28 8.33
CA LEU A 283 5.47 -22.98 9.76
C LEU A 283 4.15 -22.37 10.23
N VAL A 284 3.57 -21.44 9.47
CA VAL A 284 2.30 -20.79 9.82
C VAL A 284 1.11 -21.73 9.65
N LEU A 285 1.09 -22.56 8.61
CA LEU A 285 0.04 -23.56 8.39
C LEU A 285 0.09 -24.68 9.44
N GLY A 286 1.29 -25.00 9.92
CA GLY A 286 1.53 -26.16 10.78
C GLY A 286 1.58 -27.47 10.00
N ARG A 287 1.89 -28.55 10.72
CA ARG A 287 2.16 -29.88 10.15
C ARG A 287 0.98 -30.44 9.39
N ASP A 288 -0.14 -30.61 10.08
CA ASP A 288 -1.27 -31.39 9.57
C ASP A 288 -1.86 -30.75 8.32
N GLU A 289 -2.01 -29.42 8.35
CA GLU A 289 -2.54 -28.66 7.22
C GLU A 289 -1.57 -28.66 6.02
N THR A 290 -0.27 -28.52 6.28
CA THR A 290 0.76 -28.62 5.23
C THR A 290 0.69 -29.98 4.55
N ILE A 291 0.77 -31.07 5.33
CA ILE A 291 0.76 -32.45 4.82
C ILE A 291 -0.51 -32.72 4.02
N ALA A 292 -1.66 -32.27 4.51
CA ALA A 292 -2.93 -32.48 3.84
C ALA A 292 -3.01 -31.76 2.49
N ARG A 293 -2.53 -30.50 2.40
CA ARG A 293 -2.45 -29.78 1.12
C ARG A 293 -1.51 -30.44 0.13
N LEU A 294 -0.34 -30.92 0.59
CA LEU A 294 0.60 -31.64 -0.27
C LEU A 294 -0.01 -32.96 -0.77
N THR A 295 -0.74 -33.68 0.07
CA THR A 295 -1.44 -34.92 -0.28
C THR A 295 -2.58 -34.69 -1.28
N GLU A 296 -3.32 -33.58 -1.13
CA GLU A 296 -4.37 -33.20 -2.08
C GLU A 296 -3.77 -32.82 -3.43
N ALA A 297 -2.69 -32.04 -3.43
CA ALA A 297 -2.00 -31.61 -4.63
C ALA A 297 -1.22 -32.74 -5.33
N SER A 298 -0.83 -33.80 -4.62
CA SER A 298 -0.15 -34.96 -5.23
C SER A 298 -1.11 -35.91 -5.96
N LYS A 299 -2.41 -35.87 -5.64
CA LYS A 299 -3.43 -36.67 -6.35
C LYS A 299 -3.70 -36.09 -7.73
N ASP A 300 -3.85 -36.95 -8.72
CA ASP A 300 -4.30 -36.53 -10.05
C ASP A 300 -5.68 -35.89 -9.96
N VAL A 301 -5.83 -34.72 -10.59
CA VAL A 301 -7.15 -34.24 -10.98
C VAL A 301 -7.49 -35.03 -12.24
N PRO A 302 -8.55 -35.86 -12.27
CA PRO A 302 -8.98 -36.50 -13.50
C PRO A 302 -9.15 -35.40 -14.55
N GLN A 303 -8.46 -35.52 -15.68
CA GLN A 303 -8.72 -34.65 -16.83
C GLN A 303 -10.22 -34.73 -17.10
N ALA A 304 -10.89 -33.58 -17.05
CA ALA A 304 -12.28 -33.48 -17.48
C ALA A 304 -12.34 -34.05 -18.90
N THR A 305 -13.01 -35.19 -19.02
CA THR A 305 -13.22 -35.88 -20.28
C THR A 305 -14.12 -34.99 -21.10
N THR A 306 -13.55 -34.26 -22.06
CA THR A 306 -14.30 -33.66 -23.17
C THR A 306 -14.64 -34.73 -24.20
#